data_AF-A0A2K9NRU6-F1
#
_entry.id   AF-A0A2K9NRU6-F1
#
_cell.length_a   1.000
_cell.length_b   1.000
_cell.length_c   1.000
_cell.angle_alpha   90.00
_cell.angle_beta   90.00
_cell.angle_gamma   90.00
#
_symmetry.space_group_name_H-M   'P 1'
#
loop_
_entity.id
_entity.type
_entity.pdbx_description
1 polymer ?
#
loop_
_entity_poly.entity_id
_entity_poly.type
_entity_poly.pdbx_seq_one_letter_code
_entity_poly.pdbx_strand_id
1 'polypeptide(L)'
;MKKRGSIILLLTLLSSEAFGEYRVYQYYVRSKLKNINPTNAQLVTSTMNPTAYAVYHGGKDSIEVSLLRSWVCMGDTSKKSICSMSQGRELEGSAQ
;
A
#
# COMPACT_ATOMS: atom_id res chain seq x y z
N MET A 1 24.72 20.00 -39.37
CA MET A 1 24.51 19.34 -38.06
C MET A 1 23.43 20.01 -37.20
N LYS A 2 22.30 20.48 -37.78
CA LYS A 2 21.30 21.31 -37.06
C LYS A 2 19.97 20.60 -36.72
N LYS A 3 19.74 19.38 -37.23
CA LYS A 3 18.48 18.62 -37.06
C LYS A 3 18.43 17.78 -35.77
N ARG A 4 19.58 17.42 -35.18
CA ARG A 4 19.64 16.54 -33.99
C ARG A 4 19.18 17.24 -32.71
N GLY A 5 19.51 18.51 -32.52
CA GLY A 5 19.04 19.29 -31.36
C GLY A 5 17.52 19.52 -31.35
N SER A 6 16.91 19.63 -32.52
CA SER A 6 15.45 19.82 -32.64
C SER A 6 14.64 18.58 -32.24
N ILE A 7 15.20 17.37 -32.40
CA ILE A 7 14.55 16.11 -32.03
C ILE A 7 14.57 15.91 -30.50
N ILE A 8 15.70 16.25 -29.85
CA ILE A 8 15.83 16.13 -28.39
C ILE A 8 14.87 17.10 -27.68
N LEU A 9 14.76 18.33 -28.17
CA LEU A 9 13.81 19.32 -27.64
C LEU A 9 12.35 18.84 -27.75
N LEU A 10 12.01 18.21 -28.87
CA LEU A 10 10.66 17.67 -29.10
C LEU A 10 10.34 16.51 -28.13
N LEU A 11 11.32 15.65 -27.83
CA LEU A 11 11.18 14.53 -26.91
C LEU A 11 10.98 14.98 -25.46
N THR A 12 11.62 16.07 -25.02
CA THR A 12 11.45 16.62 -23.67
C THR A 12 10.11 17.34 -23.46
N LEU A 13 9.47 17.82 -24.53
CA LEU A 13 8.16 18.47 -24.46
C LEU A 13 6.99 17.46 -24.36
N LEU A 14 7.26 16.18 -24.62
CA LEU A 14 6.26 15.10 -24.63
C LEU A 14 6.20 14.31 -23.32
N SER A 15 7.02 14.64 -22.31
CA SER A 15 6.98 13.96 -21.02
C SER A 15 5.77 14.43 -20.20
N SER A 16 4.80 13.53 -19.98
CA SER A 16 3.68 13.73 -19.06
C SER A 16 4.09 13.54 -17.60
N GLU A 17 3.33 14.12 -16.67
CA GLU A 17 3.50 13.84 -15.23
C GLU A 17 3.14 12.39 -14.92
N ALA A 18 4.09 11.63 -14.38
CA ALA A 18 3.86 10.29 -13.85
C ALA A 18 3.42 10.41 -12.39
N PHE A 19 2.14 10.14 -12.12
CA PHE A 19 1.65 10.04 -10.74
C PHE A 19 2.04 8.69 -10.16
N GLY A 20 2.65 8.69 -8.97
CA GLY A 20 2.87 7.47 -8.21
C GLY A 20 1.54 6.90 -7.71
N GLU A 21 1.40 5.59 -7.76
CA GLU A 21 0.29 4.88 -7.12
C GLU A 21 0.84 4.02 -5.98
N TYR A 22 0.12 4.01 -4.86
CA TYR A 22 0.40 3.06 -3.78
C TYR A 22 -0.88 2.45 -3.26
N ARG A 23 -0.77 1.24 -2.71
CA ARG A 23 -1.90 0.52 -2.12
C ARG A 23 -1.86 0.64 -0.61
N VAL A 24 -3.04 0.86 -0.04
CA VAL A 24 -3.30 0.83 1.38
C VAL A 24 -4.19 -0.35 1.69
N TYR A 25 -3.92 -0.99 2.81
CA TYR A 25 -4.63 -2.15 3.31
C TYR A 25 -5.17 -1.82 4.69
N GLN A 26 -6.37 -2.31 4.95
CA GLN A 26 -6.92 -2.39 6.28
C GLN A 26 -7.21 -3.84 6.61
N TYR A 27 -6.76 -4.29 7.78
CA TYR A 27 -6.89 -5.67 8.22
C TYR A 27 -7.00 -5.77 9.74
N TYR A 28 -7.57 -6.87 10.19
CA TYR A 28 -7.54 -7.26 11.59
C TYR A 28 -6.25 -8.01 11.91
N VAL A 29 -5.63 -7.68 13.04
CA VAL A 29 -4.44 -8.37 13.56
C VAL A 29 -4.76 -8.98 14.92
N ARG A 30 -4.44 -10.25 15.11
CA ARG A 30 -4.52 -10.92 16.43
C ARG A 30 -3.26 -11.73 16.73
N SER A 31 -2.88 -11.79 18.00
CA SER A 31 -1.79 -12.67 18.45
C SER A 31 -2.24 -14.13 18.42
N LYS A 32 -1.35 -15.02 17.96
CA LYS A 32 -1.51 -16.48 18.03
C LYS A 32 -0.74 -17.10 19.21
N LEU A 33 0.04 -16.30 19.94
CA LEU A 33 0.87 -16.79 21.03
C LEU A 33 -0.03 -17.23 22.20
N LYS A 34 -0.12 -18.54 22.39
CA LYS A 34 -0.73 -19.15 23.57
C LYS A 34 0.06 -18.65 24.79
N ASN A 35 -0.63 -18.10 25.80
CA ASN A 35 -0.11 -17.51 27.05
C ASN A 35 -0.02 -15.97 27.09
N ILE A 36 -0.27 -15.26 25.99
CA ILE A 36 -0.63 -13.84 26.05
C ILE A 36 -2.16 -13.80 26.08
N ASN A 37 -2.77 -13.07 27.03
CA ASN A 37 -4.22 -12.93 27.16
C ASN A 37 -4.89 -12.81 25.77
N PRO A 38 -6.08 -13.42 25.55
CA PRO A 38 -6.75 -13.41 24.26
C PRO A 38 -6.78 -11.98 23.73
N THR A 39 -5.94 -11.72 22.73
CA THR A 39 -5.74 -10.36 22.26
C THR A 39 -6.87 -10.09 21.30
N ASN A 40 -7.79 -9.20 21.70
CA ASN A 40 -8.85 -8.72 20.81
C ASN A 40 -8.23 -8.31 19.48
N ALA A 41 -8.88 -8.69 18.38
CA ALA A 41 -8.42 -8.34 17.05
C ALA A 41 -8.35 -6.81 16.92
N GLN A 42 -7.17 -6.29 16.55
CA GLN A 42 -6.95 -4.87 16.35
C GLN A 42 -7.09 -4.51 14.89
N LEU A 43 -7.81 -3.43 14.60
CA LEU A 43 -7.91 -2.88 13.26
C LEU A 43 -6.66 -2.07 12.94
N VAL A 44 -5.93 -2.46 11.90
CA VAL A 44 -4.70 -1.80 11.46
C VAL A 44 -4.87 -1.33 10.02
N THR A 45 -4.36 -0.13 9.74
CA THR A 45 -4.26 0.45 8.40
C THR A 45 -2.78 0.63 8.06
N SER A 46 -2.32 0.09 6.92
CA SER A 46 -0.91 0.11 6.53
C SER A 46 -0.76 0.06 5.00
N THR A 47 0.40 0.46 4.50
CA THR A 47 0.81 0.22 3.11
C THR A 47 1.40 -1.18 2.89
N MET A 48 1.67 -1.93 3.96
CA MET A 48 2.10 -3.32 3.89
C MET A 48 0.92 -4.22 3.54
N ASN A 49 1.09 -5.08 2.53
CA ASN A 49 0.12 -6.14 2.29
C ASN A 49 0.09 -7.14 3.46
N PRO A 50 -0.98 -7.94 3.63
CA PRO A 50 -1.13 -8.84 4.78
C PRO A 50 0.05 -9.78 5.00
N THR A 51 0.62 -10.33 3.91
CA THR A 51 1.78 -11.22 3.97
C THR A 51 3.03 -10.50 4.45
N ALA A 52 3.32 -9.32 3.92
CA ALA A 52 4.46 -8.50 4.30
C ALA A 52 4.33 -8.04 5.77
N TYR A 53 3.13 -7.63 6.18
CA TYR A 53 2.89 -7.24 7.57
C TYR A 53 3.11 -8.41 8.53
N ALA A 54 2.62 -9.60 8.18
CA ALA A 54 2.84 -10.82 8.96
C ALA A 54 4.34 -11.09 9.13
N VAL A 55 5.12 -11.07 8.05
CA VAL A 55 6.57 -11.29 8.09
C VAL A 55 7.28 -10.26 8.97
N TYR A 56 6.95 -8.98 8.84
CA TYR A 56 7.57 -7.91 9.62
C TYR A 56 7.29 -8.04 11.13
N HIS A 57 6.11 -8.56 11.52
CA HIS A 57 5.66 -8.64 12.92
C HIS A 57 5.80 -10.05 13.53
N GLY A 58 6.80 -10.83 13.12
CA GLY A 58 7.11 -12.13 13.73
C GLY A 58 6.51 -13.35 13.03
N GLY A 59 5.98 -13.18 11.82
CA GLY A 59 5.53 -14.25 10.95
C GLY A 59 4.12 -14.78 11.24
N LYS A 60 3.67 -15.69 10.35
CA LYS A 60 2.32 -16.29 10.38
C LYS A 60 2.07 -17.19 11.61
N ASP A 61 3.12 -17.61 12.29
CA ASP A 61 3.03 -18.42 13.52
C ASP A 61 2.77 -17.57 14.75
N SER A 62 3.20 -16.30 14.73
CA SER A 62 3.07 -15.37 15.85
C SER A 62 1.80 -14.54 15.79
N ILE A 63 1.39 -14.13 14.59
CA ILE A 63 0.19 -13.31 14.38
C ILE A 63 -0.68 -13.85 13.25
N GLU A 64 -1.97 -13.52 13.34
CA GLU A 64 -2.91 -13.64 12.24
C GLU A 64 -3.26 -12.28 11.69
N VAL A 65 -3.31 -12.17 10.37
CA VAL A 65 -3.65 -10.96 9.64
C VAL A 65 -4.81 -11.29 8.69
N SER A 66 -5.98 -10.71 8.93
CA SER A 66 -7.19 -10.92 8.12
C SER A 66 -7.52 -9.66 7.35
N LEU A 67 -7.36 -9.70 6.03
CA LEU A 67 -7.69 -8.56 5.16
C LEU A 67 -9.17 -8.19 5.27
N LEU A 68 -9.44 -6.90 5.50
CA LEU A 68 -10.78 -6.35 5.48
C LEU A 68 -11.06 -5.67 4.13
N ARG A 69 -10.15 -4.78 3.71
CA ARG A 69 -10.26 -4.02 2.46
C ARG A 69 -8.93 -3.44 2.02
N SER A 70 -8.84 -3.03 0.77
CA SER A 70 -7.70 -2.27 0.26
C SER A 70 -8.14 -1.20 -0.72
N TRP A 71 -7.35 -0.15 -0.85
CA TRP A 71 -7.60 0.93 -1.80
C TRP A 71 -6.30 1.45 -2.40
N VAL A 72 -6.38 1.97 -3.62
CA VAL A 72 -5.27 2.64 -4.29
C VAL A 72 -5.36 4.13 -4.08
N CYS A 73 -4.22 4.74 -3.76
CA CYS A 73 -4.07 6.18 -3.66
C CYS A 73 -3.12 6.69 -4.73
N MET A 74 -3.57 7.74 -5.41
CA MET A 74 -2.81 8.46 -6.41
C MET A 74 -2.00 9.57 -5.74
N GLY A 75 -0.77 9.78 -6.20
CA GLY A 75 0.05 10.94 -5.87
C GLY A 75 1.27 10.61 -5.01
N ASP A 76 1.51 11.46 -4.01
CA ASP A 76 2.77 11.50 -3.25
C ASP A 76 2.90 10.30 -2.29
N THR A 77 3.75 9.34 -2.70
CA THR A 77 4.10 8.14 -1.93
C THR A 77 5.04 8.42 -0.75
N SER A 78 5.51 9.67 -0.60
CA SER A 78 6.42 10.09 0.48
C SER A 78 5.69 10.67 1.70
N LYS A 79 4.36 10.85 1.62
CA LYS A 79 3.58 11.41 2.73
C LYS A 79 3.71 10.55 4.00
N LYS A 80 3.97 11.22 5.13
CA LYS A 80 3.98 10.60 6.47
C LYS A 80 2.62 10.02 6.88
N SER A 81 1.52 10.57 6.34
CA SER A 81 0.16 10.13 6.63
C SER A 81 -0.41 9.32 5.47
N ILE A 82 -0.96 8.15 5.78
CA ILE A 82 -1.68 7.30 4.84
C ILE A 82 -3.00 7.98 4.43
N CYS A 83 -3.32 7.96 3.14
CA CYS A 83 -4.60 8.46 2.62
C CYS A 83 -5.80 7.70 3.21
N SER A 84 -6.91 8.39 3.42
CA SER A 84 -8.17 7.74 3.81
C SER A 84 -8.80 7.01 2.63
N MET A 85 -9.70 6.07 2.94
CA MET A 85 -10.55 5.39 1.96
C MET A 85 -11.31 6.38 1.06
N SER A 86 -11.85 7.47 1.62
CA SER A 86 -12.58 8.49 0.86
C SER A 86 -11.71 9.27 -0.13
N GLN A 87 -10.39 9.23 0.03
CA GLN A 87 -9.42 9.87 -0.86
C GLN A 87 -8.88 8.90 -1.93
N GLY A 88 -9.13 7.60 -1.77
CA GLY A 88 -8.63 6.56 -2.65
C GLY A 88 -9.73 5.86 -3.45
N ARG A 89 -9.31 4.91 -4.28
CA ARG A 89 -10.19 4.01 -5.02
C ARG A 89 -10.15 2.64 -4.35
N GLU A 90 -11.25 2.26 -3.70
CA GLU A 90 -11.39 0.93 -3.09
C GLU A 90 -11.27 -0.18 -4.15
N LEU A 91 -10.61 -1.27 -3.78
CA LEU A 91 -10.45 -2.45 -4.60
C LEU A 91 -11.34 -3.57 -4.05
N GLU A 92 -12.32 -3.97 -4.84
CA GLU A 92 -13.19 -5.11 -4.55
C GLU A 92 -12.38 -6.42 -4.61
N GLY A 93 -12.53 -7.28 -3.60
CA GLY A 93 -12.17 -8.71 -3.71
C GLY A 93 -10.72 -9.15 -3.48
N SER A 94 -9.86 -8.37 -2.81
CA SER A 94 -8.44 -8.73 -2.63
C SER A 94 -8.11 -9.76 -1.52
N ALA A 95 -9.05 -10.60 -1.10
CA ALA A 95 -8.78 -11.73 -0.21
C ALA A 95 -8.44 -12.97 -1.04
N GLN A 96 -7.15 -13.15 -1.34
CA GLN A 96 -6.60 -14.38 -1.91
C GLN A 96 -5.27 -14.70 -1.24
#